data_AF-A0A378C831-F1
#
_entry.id   AF-A0A378C831-F1
#
_cell.length_a   1.000
_cell.length_b   1.000
_cell.length_c   1.000
_cell.angle_alpha   90.00
_cell.angle_beta   90.00
_cell.angle_gamma   90.00
#
_symmetry.space_group_name_H-M   'P 1'
#
loop_
_entity.id
_entity.type
_entity.pdbx_description
1 polymer ?
#
loop_
_entity_poly.entity_id
_entity_poly.type
_entity_poly.pdbx_seq_one_letter_code
_entity_poly.pdbx_strand_id
1 'polypeptide(L)'
;MDKRYSSQAFFDFLYTLPSLGMLKDATARNLKNSALLLLSAVDLNSEDDIRDFDVEQLIDRYVENQNSKPTESSIQNYRSRFKSAVKKFDEYVSVGTVLDRSEDDNEFAGLDAVEEKIEKAKSVPDEKVKTFNLPVLLRPETGALITIQNLPTNFTEEEAERILSILKAYIR
;
A
#
# COMPACT_ATOMS: atom_id res chain seq x y z
N MET A 1 -2.64 -21.98 11.46
CA MET A 1 -2.66 -20.76 10.64
C MET A 1 -2.99 -21.13 9.21
N ASP A 2 -3.83 -20.34 8.57
CA ASP A 2 -4.17 -20.50 7.16
C ASP A 2 -3.11 -19.76 6.34
N LYS A 3 -2.25 -20.50 5.62
CA LYS A 3 -1.14 -19.92 4.85
C LYS A 3 -1.59 -18.91 3.80
N ARG A 4 -2.86 -18.94 3.39
CA ARG A 4 -3.44 -17.98 2.45
C ARG A 4 -3.59 -16.58 3.02
N TYR A 5 -3.60 -16.46 4.34
CA TYR A 5 -3.68 -15.18 5.06
C TYR A 5 -2.34 -14.76 5.66
N SER A 6 -1.23 -15.41 5.29
CA SER A 6 0.08 -15.06 5.81
C SER A 6 0.49 -13.66 5.38
N SER A 7 1.36 -13.04 6.19
CA SER A 7 1.93 -11.72 5.90
C SER A 7 2.68 -11.70 4.56
N GLN A 8 3.31 -12.83 4.19
CA GLN A 8 3.92 -12.96 2.87
C GLN A 8 2.87 -12.98 1.75
N ALA A 9 1.78 -13.73 1.90
CA ALA A 9 0.70 -13.76 0.90
C ALA A 9 0.05 -12.38 0.74
N PHE A 10 -0.11 -11.63 1.84
CA PHE A 10 -0.59 -10.26 1.78
C PHE A 10 0.41 -9.34 1.07
N PHE A 11 1.71 -9.48 1.34
CA PHE A 11 2.75 -8.72 0.65
C PHE A 11 2.71 -8.96 -0.86
N ASP A 12 2.66 -10.23 -1.28
CA ASP A 12 2.59 -10.59 -2.71
C ASP A 12 1.32 -10.04 -3.36
N PHE A 13 0.18 -10.11 -2.67
CA PHE A 13 -1.06 -9.47 -3.11
C PHE A 13 -0.91 -7.96 -3.32
N LEU A 14 -0.28 -7.23 -2.39
CA LEU A 14 -0.12 -5.78 -2.53
C LEU A 14 0.69 -5.39 -3.77
N TYR A 15 1.68 -6.21 -4.18
CA TYR A 15 2.47 -5.97 -5.40
C TYR A 15 1.73 -6.31 -6.69
N THR A 16 0.84 -7.30 -6.65
CA THR A 16 0.01 -7.69 -7.81
C THR A 16 -1.25 -6.82 -7.94
N LEU A 17 -1.73 -6.20 -6.86
CA LEU A 17 -2.98 -5.44 -6.82
C LEU A 17 -3.15 -4.40 -7.95
N PRO A 18 -2.14 -3.59 -8.32
CA PRO A 18 -2.29 -2.64 -9.43
C PRO A 18 -2.53 -3.32 -10.80
N SER A 19 -2.02 -4.53 -11.00
CA SER A 19 -2.20 -5.30 -12.24
C SER A 19 -3.47 -6.15 -12.28
N LEU A 20 -4.15 -6.35 -11.14
CA LEU A 20 -5.36 -7.19 -11.08
C LEU A 20 -6.59 -6.54 -11.73
N GLY A 21 -6.55 -5.26 -12.08
CA GLY A 21 -7.70 -4.53 -12.64
C GLY A 21 -8.89 -4.37 -11.68
N MET A 22 -8.73 -4.76 -10.40
CA MET A 22 -9.78 -4.68 -9.37
C MET A 22 -10.11 -3.25 -8.94
N LEU A 23 -9.18 -2.32 -9.16
CA LEU A 23 -9.21 -0.94 -8.71
C LEU A 23 -8.52 -0.06 -9.74
N LYS A 24 -8.84 1.24 -9.73
CA LYS A 24 -8.01 2.23 -10.42
C LYS A 24 -6.57 2.14 -9.93
N ASP A 25 -5.64 2.18 -10.86
CA ASP A 25 -4.19 2.07 -10.64
C ASP A 25 -3.67 3.03 -9.54
N ALA A 26 -4.15 4.28 -9.52
CA ALA A 26 -3.81 5.24 -8.46
C ALA A 26 -4.31 4.79 -7.07
N THR A 27 -5.50 4.20 -6.98
CA THR A 27 -6.06 3.68 -5.73
C THR A 27 -5.28 2.46 -5.26
N ALA A 28 -5.00 1.51 -6.15
CA ALA A 28 -4.20 0.33 -5.85
C ALA A 28 -2.80 0.69 -5.32
N ARG A 29 -2.11 1.64 -5.97
CA ARG A 29 -0.82 2.16 -5.48
C ARG A 29 -0.94 2.80 -4.10
N ASN A 30 -1.98 3.59 -3.85
CA ASN A 30 -2.17 4.23 -2.54
C ASN A 30 -2.42 3.22 -1.42
N LEU A 31 -3.20 2.16 -1.70
CA LEU A 31 -3.41 1.05 -0.76
C LEU A 31 -2.09 0.33 -0.48
N LYS A 32 -1.36 -0.09 -1.53
CA LYS A 32 -0.05 -0.74 -1.41
C LYS A 32 0.92 0.09 -0.56
N ASN A 33 1.14 1.35 -0.93
CA ASN A 33 2.15 2.17 -0.28
C ASN A 33 1.83 2.44 1.19
N SER A 34 0.54 2.68 1.51
CA SER A 34 0.12 2.89 2.89
C SER A 34 0.23 1.61 3.72
N ALA A 35 -0.11 0.46 3.12
CA ALA A 35 -0.01 -0.82 3.80
C ALA A 35 1.45 -1.19 4.11
N LEU A 36 2.34 -1.11 3.11
CA LEU A 36 3.76 -1.37 3.28
C LEU A 36 4.42 -0.41 4.29
N LEU A 37 3.98 0.86 4.31
CA LEU A 37 4.47 1.85 5.27
C LEU A 37 4.20 1.42 6.71
N LEU A 38 2.95 1.02 7.02
CA LEU A 38 2.60 0.59 8.38
C LEU A 38 3.25 -0.75 8.75
N LEU A 39 3.33 -1.67 7.80
CA LEU A 39 4.01 -2.96 7.99
C LEU A 39 5.51 -2.81 8.25
N SER A 40 6.15 -1.77 7.70
CA SER A 40 7.58 -1.49 7.95
C SER A 40 7.90 -1.07 9.39
N ALA A 41 6.88 -0.74 10.19
CA ALA A 41 7.07 -0.31 11.57
C ALA A 41 7.15 -1.47 12.58
N VAL A 42 7.02 -2.72 12.12
CA VAL A 42 7.02 -3.91 12.97
C VAL A 42 7.92 -4.99 12.41
N ASP A 43 8.48 -5.82 13.29
CA ASP A 43 9.10 -7.07 12.87
C ASP A 43 8.01 -8.05 12.45
N LEU A 44 8.00 -8.40 11.15
CA LEU A 44 7.06 -9.33 10.55
C LEU A 44 7.69 -10.71 10.43
N ASN A 45 6.99 -11.75 10.86
CA ASN A 45 7.28 -13.10 10.39
C ASN A 45 6.43 -13.36 9.14
N SER A 46 7.04 -14.02 8.14
CA SER A 46 6.35 -14.34 6.87
C SER A 46 5.06 -15.14 7.06
N GLU A 47 4.97 -15.88 8.16
CA GLU A 47 3.85 -16.77 8.51
C GLU A 47 2.78 -16.09 9.38
N ASP A 48 2.99 -14.86 9.87
CA ASP A 48 2.01 -14.18 10.73
C ASP A 48 0.70 -13.96 9.95
N ASP A 49 -0.45 -14.25 10.57
CA ASP A 49 -1.76 -14.06 9.95
C ASP A 49 -2.13 -12.57 9.92
N ILE A 50 -2.30 -11.99 8.73
CA ILE A 50 -2.52 -10.54 8.58
C ILE A 50 -3.80 -10.06 9.27
N ARG A 51 -4.77 -10.94 9.50
CA ARG A 51 -6.05 -10.59 10.15
C ARG A 51 -5.90 -10.34 11.64
N ASP A 52 -4.81 -10.83 12.24
CA ASP A 52 -4.51 -10.65 13.66
C ASP A 52 -3.82 -9.29 13.94
N PHE A 53 -3.45 -8.55 12.89
CA PHE A 53 -2.78 -7.26 13.02
C PHE A 53 -3.75 -6.17 13.44
N ASP A 54 -3.45 -5.55 14.58
CA ASP A 54 -4.12 -4.33 15.02
C ASP A 54 -3.53 -3.12 14.33
N VAL A 55 -4.30 -2.53 13.42
CA VAL A 55 -3.89 -1.33 12.68
C VAL A 55 -3.63 -0.11 13.57
N GLU A 56 -4.26 -0.01 14.74
CA GLU A 56 -3.97 1.08 15.68
C GLU A 56 -2.55 0.92 16.25
N GLN A 57 -2.17 -0.30 16.64
CA GLN A 57 -0.81 -0.61 17.10
C GLN A 57 0.24 -0.41 16.00
N LEU A 58 -0.08 -0.75 14.75
CA LEU A 58 0.80 -0.48 13.62
C LEU A 58 1.04 1.03 13.41
N ILE A 59 -0.02 1.84 13.55
CA ILE A 59 0.08 3.29 13.47
C ILE A 59 0.92 3.85 14.61
N ASP A 60 0.67 3.41 15.84
CA ASP A 60 1.40 3.88 17.02
C ASP A 60 2.90 3.62 16.86
N ARG A 61 3.27 2.38 16.52
CA ARG A 61 4.67 2.01 16.23
C ARG A 61 5.26 2.79 15.07
N TYR A 62 4.48 3.02 14.01
CA TYR A 62 4.93 3.82 12.88
C TYR A 62 5.25 5.25 13.32
N VAL A 63 4.35 5.90 14.07
CA VAL A 63 4.50 7.28 14.55
C VAL A 63 5.67 7.41 15.53
N GLU A 64 5.85 6.44 16.44
CA GLU A 64 6.97 6.39 17.39
C GLU A 64 8.32 6.30 16.68
N ASN A 65 8.39 5.57 15.56
CA ASN A 65 9.60 5.38 14.77
C ASN A 65 9.90 6.53 13.78
N GLN A 66 9.07 7.57 13.70
CA GLN A 66 9.32 8.72 12.83
C GLN A 66 10.03 9.87 13.56
N ASN A 67 11.08 10.41 12.92
CA ASN A 67 11.76 11.63 13.37
C ASN A 67 10.83 12.87 13.34
N SER A 68 9.86 12.88 12.42
CA SER A 68 8.84 13.93 12.29
C SER A 68 7.46 13.31 12.30
N LYS A 69 6.61 13.75 13.22
CA LYS A 69 5.28 13.17 13.39
C LYS A 69 4.40 13.47 12.16
N PRO A 70 3.80 12.44 11.54
CA PRO A 70 2.81 12.62 10.49
C PRO A 70 1.62 13.46 10.98
N THR A 71 0.94 14.14 10.06
CA THR A 71 -0.30 14.85 10.40
C THR A 71 -1.43 13.87 10.73
N GLU A 72 -2.41 14.33 11.51
CA GLU A 72 -3.62 13.55 11.81
C GLU A 72 -4.34 13.07 10.53
N SER A 73 -4.39 13.92 9.50
CA SER A 73 -4.96 13.55 8.19
C SER A 73 -4.16 12.42 7.52
N SER A 74 -2.83 12.46 7.60
CA SER A 74 -1.97 11.37 7.09
C SER A 74 -2.23 10.07 7.83
N ILE A 75 -2.33 10.11 9.15
CA ILE A 75 -2.61 8.95 10.01
C ILE A 75 -3.96 8.31 9.65
N GLN A 76 -5.02 9.13 9.53
CA GLN A 76 -6.34 8.65 9.13
C GLN A 76 -6.34 8.00 7.74
N ASN A 77 -5.60 8.60 6.81
CA ASN A 77 -5.44 8.07 5.47
C ASN A 77 -4.71 6.71 5.47
N TYR A 78 -3.61 6.57 6.22
CA TYR A 78 -2.89 5.29 6.32
C TYR A 78 -3.77 4.20 6.94
N ARG A 79 -4.50 4.55 8.01
CA ARG A 79 -5.47 3.67 8.67
C ARG A 79 -6.52 3.14 7.70
N SER A 80 -7.19 4.05 6.99
CA SER A 80 -8.27 3.70 6.06
C SER A 80 -7.75 2.80 4.95
N ARG A 81 -6.58 3.13 4.39
CA ARG A 81 -6.00 2.40 3.27
C ARG A 81 -5.49 1.02 3.69
N PHE A 82 -4.90 0.88 4.88
CA PHE A 82 -4.53 -0.43 5.39
C PHE A 82 -5.76 -1.33 5.57
N LYS A 83 -6.82 -0.82 6.22
CA LYS A 83 -8.08 -1.56 6.38
C LYS A 83 -8.70 -1.97 5.04
N SER A 84 -8.76 -1.04 4.07
CA SER A 84 -9.24 -1.36 2.72
C SER A 84 -8.35 -2.41 2.03
N ALA A 85 -7.02 -2.34 2.17
CA ALA A 85 -6.11 -3.31 1.59
C ALA A 85 -6.33 -4.73 2.17
N VAL A 86 -6.45 -4.85 3.49
CA VAL A 86 -6.75 -6.15 4.16
C VAL A 86 -8.11 -6.68 3.72
N LYS A 87 -9.12 -5.82 3.61
CA LYS A 87 -10.45 -6.21 3.10
C LYS A 87 -10.37 -6.71 1.65
N LYS A 88 -9.65 -6.00 0.78
CA LYS A 88 -9.45 -6.40 -0.63
C LYS A 88 -8.68 -7.70 -0.74
N PHE A 89 -7.74 -7.93 0.17
CA PHE A 89 -7.02 -9.20 0.26
C PHE A 89 -7.94 -10.35 0.70
N ASP A 90 -8.80 -10.13 1.70
CA ASP A 90 -9.80 -11.13 2.10
C ASP A 90 -10.78 -11.45 0.97
N GLU A 91 -11.23 -10.42 0.23
CA GLU A 91 -12.02 -10.58 -1.00
C GLU A 91 -11.23 -11.39 -2.06
N TYR A 92 -9.96 -11.08 -2.29
CA TYR A 92 -9.10 -11.79 -3.25
C TYR A 92 -8.88 -13.25 -2.87
N VAL A 93 -8.59 -13.54 -1.60
CA VAL A 93 -8.38 -14.90 -1.09
C VAL A 93 -9.69 -15.69 -1.14
N SER A 94 -10.82 -15.08 -0.76
CA SER A 94 -12.13 -15.75 -0.80
C SER A 94 -12.61 -16.02 -2.22
N VAL A 95 -12.44 -15.08 -3.16
CA VAL A 95 -12.74 -15.30 -4.59
C VAL A 95 -11.76 -16.31 -5.20
N GLY A 96 -10.47 -16.23 -4.89
CA GLY A 96 -9.48 -17.24 -5.29
C GLY A 96 -9.79 -18.64 -4.73
N THR A 97 -10.49 -18.75 -3.59
CA THR A 97 -11.00 -20.01 -3.06
C THR A 97 -12.17 -20.57 -3.89
N VAL A 98 -12.93 -19.71 -4.57
CA VAL A 98 -14.00 -20.09 -5.50
C VAL A 98 -13.43 -20.43 -6.88
N LEU A 99 -12.38 -19.74 -7.33
CA LEU A 99 -11.71 -19.95 -8.62
C LEU A 99 -10.75 -21.16 -8.66
N ASP A 100 -10.36 -21.74 -7.52
CA ASP A 100 -9.80 -23.11 -7.45
C ASP A 100 -10.83 -24.18 -7.91
N ARG A 101 -12.01 -23.76 -8.41
CA ARG A 101 -12.99 -24.59 -9.12
C ARG A 101 -13.34 -24.14 -10.54
N SER A 102 -12.79 -23.04 -11.07
CA SER A 102 -13.01 -22.68 -12.48
C SER A 102 -12.13 -21.49 -12.88
N GLU A 103 -11.33 -21.71 -13.92
CA GLU A 103 -10.63 -20.70 -14.70
C GLU A 103 -11.67 -19.79 -15.37
N ASP A 104 -11.78 -18.51 -15.00
CA ASP A 104 -12.35 -17.48 -15.86
C ASP A 104 -11.87 -16.06 -15.44
N ASP A 105 -11.12 -15.43 -16.34
CA ASP A 105 -10.56 -14.09 -16.22
C ASP A 105 -11.62 -13.02 -16.57
N ASN A 106 -12.49 -12.59 -15.64
CA ASN A 106 -13.11 -11.23 -15.69
C ASN A 106 -14.04 -10.80 -14.53
N GLU A 107 -14.07 -11.43 -13.36
CA GLU A 107 -15.14 -11.13 -12.37
C GLU A 107 -14.97 -9.84 -11.52
N PHE A 108 -13.87 -9.08 -11.66
CA PHE A 108 -13.56 -7.98 -10.73
C PHE A 108 -14.07 -6.58 -11.13
N ALA A 109 -14.67 -6.42 -12.31
CA ALA A 109 -15.06 -5.11 -12.86
C ALA A 109 -16.20 -4.37 -12.12
N GLY A 110 -16.88 -5.01 -11.17
CA GLY A 110 -18.07 -4.48 -10.49
C GLY A 110 -17.85 -3.76 -9.14
N LEU A 111 -16.62 -3.75 -8.62
CA LEU A 111 -16.36 -3.41 -7.21
C LEU A 111 -16.05 -1.92 -6.93
N ASP A 112 -15.73 -1.14 -7.97
CA ASP A 112 -15.37 0.29 -7.88
C ASP A 112 -16.53 1.18 -7.38
N ALA A 113 -17.78 0.76 -7.59
CA ALA A 113 -18.95 1.64 -7.42
C ALA A 113 -19.38 1.88 -5.96
N VAL A 114 -18.93 1.04 -5.02
CA VAL A 114 -19.38 1.10 -3.62
C VAL A 114 -18.46 2.02 -2.77
N GLU A 115 -17.15 2.05 -3.07
CA GLU A 115 -16.17 2.86 -2.33
C GLU A 115 -16.19 4.34 -2.77
N GLU A 116 -16.47 4.63 -4.05
CA GLU A 116 -16.59 6.00 -4.58
C GLU A 116 -17.70 6.82 -3.89
N LYS A 117 -18.75 6.17 -3.36
CA LYS A 117 -19.85 6.85 -2.66
C LYS A 117 -19.49 7.30 -1.24
N ILE A 118 -18.50 6.67 -0.63
CA ILE A 118 -18.07 6.98 0.75
C ILE A 118 -16.99 8.07 0.74
N GLU A 119 -16.09 8.06 -0.24
CA GLU A 119 -15.03 9.09 -0.37
C GLU A 119 -15.55 10.46 -0.82
N LYS A 120 -16.58 10.50 -1.69
CA LYS A 120 -17.15 11.77 -2.19
C LYS A 120 -17.87 12.61 -1.13
N ALA A 121 -18.14 12.07 0.05
CA ALA A 121 -18.78 12.80 1.15
C ALA A 121 -17.81 13.66 1.99
N LYS A 122 -16.50 13.63 1.74
CA LYS A 122 -15.50 14.32 2.60
C LYS A 122 -14.51 15.26 1.91
N SER A 123 -14.53 15.42 0.58
CA SER A 123 -13.52 16.25 -0.10
C SER A 123 -14.12 17.53 -0.71
N VAL A 124 -13.91 18.65 -0.04
CA VAL A 124 -13.91 20.00 -0.65
C VAL A 124 -12.71 20.08 -1.62
N PRO A 125 -12.84 20.70 -2.81
CA PRO A 125 -11.76 20.75 -3.78
C PRO A 125 -10.72 21.80 -3.37
N ASP A 126 -9.50 21.35 -3.09
CA ASP A 126 -8.30 22.18 -3.18
C ASP A 126 -7.40 21.49 -4.20
N GLU A 127 -7.03 22.21 -5.25
CA GLU A 127 -6.34 21.73 -6.45
C GLU A 127 -4.84 21.53 -6.17
N LYS A 128 -4.54 20.86 -5.06
CA LYS A 128 -3.17 20.48 -4.67
C LYS A 128 -2.84 19.13 -5.29
N VAL A 129 -1.73 19.09 -6.03
CA VAL A 129 -1.11 17.85 -6.50
C VAL A 129 -0.96 16.93 -5.29
N LYS A 130 -1.69 15.81 -5.30
CA LYS A 130 -1.65 14.84 -4.21
C LYS A 130 -0.25 14.21 -4.20
N THR A 131 0.31 14.03 -3.01
CA THR A 131 1.63 13.41 -2.83
C THR A 131 1.53 12.18 -1.92
N PHE A 132 2.53 11.29 -2.01
CA PHE A 132 2.65 10.11 -1.16
C PHE A 132 4.10 9.84 -0.79
N ASN A 133 4.32 9.06 0.28
CA ASN A 133 5.65 8.63 0.70
C ASN A 133 5.87 7.19 0.22
N LEU A 134 7.00 6.91 -0.42
CA LEU A 134 7.36 5.61 -0.98
C LEU A 134 8.57 5.02 -0.25
N PRO A 135 8.40 3.94 0.54
CA PRO A 135 9.53 3.18 1.06
C PRO A 135 10.17 2.33 -0.04
N VAL A 136 11.49 2.35 -0.13
CA VAL A 136 12.31 1.60 -1.09
C VAL A 136 13.40 0.85 -0.32
N LEU A 137 13.39 -0.48 -0.39
CA LEU A 137 14.44 -1.33 0.16
C LEU A 137 15.65 -1.29 -0.77
N LEU A 138 16.78 -0.78 -0.27
CA LEU A 138 18.01 -0.68 -1.05
C LEU A 138 18.90 -1.90 -0.91
N ARG A 139 18.99 -2.44 0.31
CA ARG A 139 19.85 -3.59 0.64
C ARG A 139 19.07 -4.58 1.47
N PRO A 140 18.53 -5.64 0.85
CA PRO A 140 17.82 -6.69 1.57
C PRO A 140 18.68 -7.34 2.66
N GLU A 141 19.98 -7.51 2.40
CA GLU A 141 20.92 -8.19 3.28
C GLU A 141 21.24 -7.42 4.57
N THR A 142 21.10 -6.10 4.56
CA THR A 142 21.31 -5.26 5.75
C THR A 142 20.02 -4.61 6.26
N GLY A 143 18.88 -4.86 5.61
CA GLY A 143 17.60 -4.20 5.90
C GLY A 143 17.60 -2.68 5.64
N ALA A 144 18.50 -2.17 4.78
CA ALA A 144 18.59 -0.72 4.57
C ALA A 144 17.42 -0.22 3.71
N LEU A 145 16.56 0.61 4.32
CA LEU A 145 15.38 1.22 3.71
C LEU A 145 15.59 2.73 3.52
N ILE A 146 15.16 3.25 2.37
CA ILE A 146 14.99 4.71 2.17
C ILE A 146 13.52 5.01 1.96
N THR A 147 13.07 6.18 2.41
CA THR A 147 11.71 6.67 2.12
C THR A 147 11.79 7.91 1.25
N ILE A 148 11.24 7.83 0.04
CA ILE A 148 11.06 8.98 -0.84
C ILE A 148 9.81 9.71 -0.36
N GLN A 149 9.99 10.89 0.22
CA GLN A 149 8.89 11.69 0.76
C GLN A 149 8.29 12.60 -0.31
N ASN A 150 6.98 12.85 -0.20
CA ASN A 150 6.23 13.80 -1.02
C ASN A 150 6.31 13.53 -2.54
N LEU A 151 6.34 12.25 -2.93
CA LEU A 151 6.32 11.86 -4.33
C LEU A 151 4.96 12.22 -4.96
N PRO A 152 4.90 13.01 -6.04
CA PRO A 152 3.64 13.37 -6.69
C PRO A 152 2.87 12.15 -7.19
N THR A 153 1.54 12.15 -7.09
CA THR A 153 0.71 11.06 -7.63
C THR A 153 0.75 10.96 -9.16
N ASN A 154 1.20 12.01 -9.83
CA ASN A 154 1.39 12.14 -11.28
C ASN A 154 2.88 12.14 -11.67
N PHE A 155 3.75 11.56 -10.84
CA PHE A 155 5.18 11.46 -11.08
C PHE A 155 5.48 10.77 -12.42
N THR A 156 6.34 11.40 -13.24
CA THR A 156 6.63 10.93 -14.62
C THR A 156 7.96 10.19 -14.74
N GLU A 157 8.15 9.53 -15.88
CA GLU A 157 9.40 8.84 -16.22
C GLU A 157 10.60 9.80 -16.31
N GLU A 158 10.42 10.99 -16.89
CA GLU A 158 11.47 12.00 -16.98
C GLU A 158 11.90 12.53 -15.61
N GLU A 159 10.95 12.66 -14.68
CA GLU A 159 11.22 13.05 -13.30
C GLU A 159 11.99 11.93 -12.56
N ALA A 160 11.64 10.66 -12.80
CA ALA A 160 12.36 9.51 -12.29
C ALA A 160 13.82 9.46 -12.78
N GLU A 161 14.03 9.64 -14.08
CA GLU A 161 15.38 9.70 -14.67
C GLU A 161 16.22 10.86 -14.12
N ARG A 162 15.58 12.00 -13.84
CA ARG A 162 16.25 13.14 -13.21
C ARG A 162 16.68 12.81 -11.78
N ILE A 163 15.82 12.20 -10.97
CA ILE A 163 16.18 11.75 -9.61
C ILE A 163 17.32 10.73 -9.68
N LEU A 164 17.23 9.74 -10.58
CA LEU A 164 18.25 8.72 -10.77
C LEU A 164 19.61 9.34 -11.12
N SER A 165 19.63 10.30 -12.04
CA SER A 165 20.83 11.01 -12.47
C SER A 165 21.49 11.75 -11.30
N ILE A 166 20.69 12.42 -10.46
CA ILE A 166 21.18 13.10 -9.26
C ILE A 166 21.78 12.07 -8.30
N LEU A 167 21.07 10.99 -7.98
CA LEU A 167 21.55 9.96 -7.06
C LEU A 167 22.88 9.34 -7.53
N LYS A 168 22.99 9.04 -8.83
CA LYS A 168 24.23 8.52 -9.44
C LYS A 168 25.41 9.48 -9.28
N ALA A 169 25.19 10.79 -9.31
CA ALA A 169 26.25 11.78 -9.14
C ALA A 169 26.87 11.80 -7.72
N TYR A 170 26.16 11.29 -6.72
CA TYR A 170 26.65 11.21 -5.33
C TYR A 170 27.31 9.87 -4.99
N ILE A 171 27.30 8.91 -5.92
CA ILE A 171 27.96 7.61 -5.76
C ILE A 171 29.34 7.72 -6.44
N ARG A 172 30.41 7.53 -5.66
CA ARG A 172 31.80 7.45 -6.14
C ARG A 172 32.26 6.01 -6.15
#